data_AF-A0A0U0WDX9-F1
#
_entry.id   AF-A0A0U0WDX9-F1
#
_cell.length_a   1.000
_cell.length_b   1.000
_cell.length_c   1.000
_cell.angle_alpha   90.00
_cell.angle_beta   90.00
_cell.angle_gamma   90.00
#
_symmetry.space_group_name_H-M   'P 1'
#
loop_
_entity.id
_entity.type
_entity.pdbx_description
1 polymer ?
#
loop_
_entity_poly.entity_id
_entity_poly.type
_entity_poly.pdbx_seq_one_letter_code
_entity_poly.pdbx_strand_id
1 'polypeptide(L)' 'MTELAPHLARVLEPVLGPGGVAIENLRALTGGASRTTWAFDAVTGGSPAS' A
#
# COMPACT_ATOMS: atom_id res chain seq x y z
N MET A 1 6.28 -4.44 10.50
CA MET A 1 5.33 -3.69 9.64
C MET A 1 6.02 -2.77 8.65
N THR A 2 7.20 -2.23 8.99
CA THR A 2 8.02 -1.35 8.14
C THR A 2 8.21 -1.86 6.71
N GLU A 3 8.26 -3.18 6.51
CA GLU A 3 8.46 -3.76 5.18
C GLU A 3 7.18 -3.98 4.36
N LEU A 4 5.98 -4.07 4.95
CA LEU A 4 4.80 -4.47 4.17
C LEU A 4 4.40 -3.39 3.14
N ALA A 5 4.44 -2.12 3.53
CA ALA A 5 4.11 -1.00 2.66
C ALA A 5 4.99 -0.93 1.39
N PRO A 6 6.33 -0.94 1.46
CA PRO A 6 7.17 -0.89 0.25
C PRO A 6 7.00 -2.13 -0.65
N HIS A 7 6.70 -3.31 -0.08
CA HIS A 7 6.44 -4.51 -0.88
C HIS A 7 5.09 -4.45 -1.60
N LEU A 8 4.03 -3.94 -0.94
CA LEU A 8 2.74 -3.73 -1.58
C LEU A 8 2.84 -2.71 -2.73
N ALA A 9 3.55 -1.60 -2.53
CA ALA A 9 3.80 -0.61 -3.57
C ALA A 9 4.41 -1.26 -4.84
N ARG A 10 5.43 -2.10 -4.67
CA ARG A 10 6.11 -2.80 -5.78
C ARG A 10 5.19 -3.78 -6.51
N VAL A 11 4.27 -4.44 -5.80
CA VAL A 11 3.30 -5.36 -6.41
C VAL A 11 2.22 -4.62 -7.20
N LEU A 12 1.86 -3.41 -6.77
CA LEU A 12 0.78 -2.62 -7.37
C LEU A 12 1.23 -1.75 -8.54
N GLU A 13 2.50 -1.33 -8.57
CA GLU A 13 3.08 -0.50 -9.63
C GLU A 13 2.79 -0.99 -11.06
N PRO A 14 2.89 -2.29 -11.40
CA PRO A 14 2.57 -2.76 -12.76
C PRO A 14 1.11 -2.55 -13.19
N VAL A 15 0.20 -2.36 -12.23
CA VAL A 15 -1.25 -2.25 -12.46
C VAL A 15 -1.72 -0.80 -12.35
N LEU A 16 -1.13 -0.03 -11.44
CA LEU A 16 -1.48 1.36 -11.16
C LEU A 16 -0.68 2.38 -11.98
N GLY A 17 0.37 1.91 -12.65
CA GLY A 17 1.18 2.69 -13.57
C GLY A 17 2.53 3.13 -12.96
N PRO A 18 3.52 3.40 -13.83
CA PRO A 18 4.82 3.90 -13.41
C PRO A 18 4.69 5.34 -12.89
N GLY A 19 5.50 5.71 -11.90
CA GLY A 19 5.50 7.06 -11.34
C GLY A 19 5.37 7.15 -9.81
N GLY A 20 5.50 6.02 -9.12
CA GLY A 20 5.46 5.94 -7.66
C GLY A 20 4.07 5.62 -7.14
N VAL A 21 3.99 4.52 -6.39
CA VAL A 21 2.82 4.13 -5.60
C VAL A 21 3.19 4.28 -4.13
N ALA A 22 2.45 5.11 -3.40
CA ALA A 22 2.56 5.19 -1.95
C ALA A 22 1.43 4.37 -1.30
N ILE A 23 1.73 3.73 -0.18
CA ILE A 23 0.76 2.98 0.63
C ILE A 23 0.51 3.77 1.90
N GLU A 24 -0.71 4.27 2.04
CA GLU A 24 -1.15 5.06 3.19
C GLU A 24 -2.21 4.32 4.01
N ASN A 25 -2.41 4.77 5.25
CA ASN A 25 -3.43 4.25 6.16
C ASN A 25 -3.41 2.71 6.34
N LEU A 26 -2.23 2.09 6.18
CA LEU A 26 -2.04 0.64 6.29
C LEU A 26 -2.35 0.16 7.71
N ARG A 27 -3.42 -0.61 7.85
CA ARG A 27 -3.86 -1.14 9.14
C ARG A 27 -4.37 -2.57 9.02
N ALA A 28 -4.10 -3.35 10.06
CA ALA A 28 -4.68 -4.68 10.19
C ALA A 28 -6.17 -4.56 10.53
N LEU A 29 -7.01 -5.35 9.87
CA LEU A 29 -8.39 -5.58 10.29
C LEU A 29 -8.38 -6.73 11.29
N THR A 30 -8.86 -6.48 12.51
CA THR A 30 -8.99 -7.51 13.54
C THR A 30 -10.38 -8.13 13.48
N GLY A 31 -10.43 -9.45 13.60
CA GLY A 31 -11.70 -10.17 13.56
C GLY A 31 -11.51 -11.67 13.35
N GLY A 32 -11.01 -12.36 14.37
CA GLY A 32 -11.05 -13.84 14.56
C GLY A 32 -10.53 -14.74 13.42
N ALA A 33 -10.11 -14.20 12.29
CA ALA A 33 -9.75 -14.96 11.10
C ALA A 33 -8.36 -15.58 11.27
N SER A 34 -8.19 -16.77 10.70
CA SER A 34 -6.90 -17.47 10.65
C SER A 34 -5.83 -16.71 9.85
N ARG A 35 -6.23 -15.72 9.05
CA ARG A 35 -5.36 -14.85 8.27
C ARG A 35 -5.59 -13.40 8.66
N THR A 36 -4.49 -12.66 8.81
CA THR A 36 -4.53 -11.21 8.95
C THR A 36 -4.97 -10.58 7.63
N THR A 37 -6.04 -9.78 7.68
CA THR A 37 -6.48 -8.94 6.56
C THR A 37 -5.97 -7.53 6.77
N TRP A 38 -5.53 -6.87 5.71
CA TRP A 38 -5.03 -5.50 5.73
C TRP A 38 -5.90 -4.59 4.87
N ALA A 39 -6.12 -3.37 5.34
CA ALA A 39 -6.71 -2.28 4.57
C ALA A 39 -5.67 -1.17 4.39
N PHE A 40 -5.64 -0.53 3.22
CA PHE A 40 -4.73 0.55 2.88
C PHE A 40 -5.27 1.35 1.69
N ASP A 41 -4.75 2.57 1.51
CA ASP A 41 -4.96 3.39 0.33
C ASP A 41 -3.72 3.31 -0.57
N ALA A 42 -3.92 3.12 -1.88
CA ALA A 42 -2.85 3.20 -2.87
C ALA A 42 -2.92 4.55 -3.58
N VAL A 43 -1.94 5.42 -3.33
CA VAL A 43 -1.89 6.77 -3.88
C VAL A 43 -0.93 6.80 -5.06
N THR A 44 -1.42 7.26 -6.21
CA THR A 44 -0.66 7.40 -7.47
C THR A 44 -0.51 8.87 -7.84
N GLY A 45 0.60 9.26 -8.47
CA GLY A 45 0.76 10.62 -9.00
C GLY A 45 1.30 11.64 -8.00
N GLY A 46 1.83 11.20 -6.87
CA GLY A 46 2.61 12.03 -5.95
C GLY A 46 4.00 12.33 -6.51
N SER A 47 4.10 13.26 -7.46
CA SER A 47 5.31 14.08 -7.50
C SER A 47 5.34 14.86 -6.18
N PRO A 48 6.48 15.03 -5.51
CA PRO A 48 6.56 16.12 -4.54
C PRO A 48 6.17 17.39 -5.32
N ALA A 49 5.04 17.99 -4.94
CA ALA A 49 4.86 19.40 -5.21
C ALA A 49 6.08 20.08 -4.57
N SER A 50 6.72 20.95 -5.36
CA SER A 50 7.97 21.67 -5.09
C SER A 50 8.28 21.99 -3.62
#